data_AF-A0A950YC25-F1
#
_entry.id   AF-A0A950YC25-F1
#
_cell.length_a   1.000
_cell.length_b   1.000
_cell.length_c   1.000
_cell.angle_alpha   90.00
_cell.angle_beta   90.00
_cell.angle_gamma   90.00
#
_symmetry.space_group_name_H-M   'P 1'
#
loop_
_entity.id
_entity.type
_entity.pdbx_description
1 polymer ?
#
loop_
_entity_poly.entity_id
_entity_poly.type
_entity_poly.pdbx_seq_one_letter_code
_entity_poly.pdbx_strand_id
1 'polypeptide(L)'
;MTELPVIDIDEVRQVMEEYAERGWTDGLPVMPVTESYLDEFLATTARSPDEVLLAMPHLDRECTVRTAAINAAMAGCRPEYFP
;
A
#
# COMPACT_ATOMS: atom_id res chain seq x y z
N MET A 1 -1.28 9.54 20.82
CA MET A 1 -1.25 8.10 20.52
C MET A 1 -2.68 7.72 20.19
N THR A 2 -2.98 7.54 18.91
CA THR A 2 -4.29 7.08 18.45
C THR A 2 -4.45 5.63 18.90
N GLU A 3 -5.55 5.26 19.55
CA GLU A 3 -5.86 3.86 19.82
C GLU A 3 -5.99 3.13 18.47
N LEU A 4 -5.16 2.11 18.26
CA LEU A 4 -5.30 1.24 17.10
C LEU A 4 -6.53 0.34 17.33
N PRO A 5 -7.38 0.15 16.31
CA PRO A 5 -8.50 -0.77 16.44
C PRO A 5 -7.98 -2.18 16.71
N VAL A 6 -8.61 -2.87 17.68
CA VAL A 6 -8.37 -4.30 17.88
C VAL A 6 -9.14 -5.04 16.79
N ILE A 7 -8.40 -5.68 15.89
CA ILE A 7 -8.93 -6.47 14.77
C ILE A 7 -8.53 -7.93 14.99
N ASP A 8 -9.44 -8.85 14.69
CA ASP A 8 -9.15 -10.28 14.67
C ASP A 8 -8.25 -10.59 13.46
N ILE A 9 -7.21 -11.40 13.66
CA ILE A 9 -6.31 -11.81 12.58
C ILE A 9 -7.05 -12.57 11.47
N ASP A 10 -8.15 -13.25 11.79
CA ASP A 10 -8.99 -13.92 10.81
C ASP A 10 -9.67 -12.93 9.85
N GLU A 11 -10.02 -11.72 10.31
CA GLU A 11 -10.55 -10.68 9.43
C GLU A 11 -9.48 -10.16 8.47
N VAL A 12 -8.25 -9.97 8.93
CA VAL A 12 -7.12 -9.57 8.07
C VAL A 12 -6.86 -10.63 7.00
N ARG A 13 -6.84 -11.90 7.39
CA ARG A 13 -6.67 -13.02 6.46
C ARG A 13 -7.78 -13.06 5.41
N GLN A 14 -9.03 -12.85 5.79
CA GLN A 14 -10.15 -12.83 4.85
C GLN A 14 -9.99 -11.72 3.79
N VAL A 15 -9.53 -10.54 4.19
CA VAL A 15 -9.26 -9.44 3.23
C VAL A 15 -8.13 -9.81 2.27
N MET A 16 -7.07 -10.46 2.76
CA MET A 16 -5.97 -10.94 1.92
C MET A 16 -6.45 -11.96 0.88
N GLU A 17 -7.28 -12.91 1.30
CA GLU A 17 -7.89 -13.92 0.42
C GLU A 17 -8.79 -13.25 -0.63
N GLU A 18 -9.61 -12.28 -0.23
CA GLU A 18 -10.46 -11.52 -1.16
C GLU A 18 -9.65 -10.79 -2.23
N TYR A 19 -8.51 -10.18 -1.89
CA TYR A 19 -7.64 -9.53 -2.87
C TYR A 19 -7.10 -10.53 -3.89
N ALA A 20 -6.71 -11.73 -3.45
CA ALA A 20 -6.24 -12.79 -4.32
C ALA A 20 -7.37 -13.32 -5.23
N GLU A 21 -8.55 -13.58 -4.68
CA GLU A 21 -9.73 -14.05 -5.44
C GLU A 21 -10.18 -13.07 -6.52
N ARG A 22 -10.05 -11.77 -6.26
CA ARG A 22 -10.35 -10.70 -7.22
C ARG A 22 -9.24 -10.47 -8.26
N GLY A 23 -8.11 -11.15 -8.13
CA GLY A 23 -6.94 -10.99 -9.01
C GLY A 23 -6.26 -9.63 -8.87
N TRP A 24 -6.30 -9.03 -7.68
CA TRP A 24 -5.67 -7.73 -7.39
C TRP A 24 -4.20 -7.84 -7.02
N THR A 25 -3.71 -9.05 -6.77
CA THR A 25 -2.30 -9.33 -6.45
C THR A 25 -1.59 -9.98 -7.64
N ASP A 26 -0.28 -10.10 -7.55
CA ASP A 26 0.56 -10.81 -8.53
C ASP A 26 0.54 -12.34 -8.36
N GLY A 27 -0.38 -12.86 -7.55
CA GLY A 27 -0.46 -14.26 -7.16
C GLY A 27 0.13 -14.55 -5.78
N LEU A 28 0.81 -13.58 -5.15
CA LEU A 28 1.25 -13.66 -3.76
C LEU A 28 0.24 -12.98 -2.82
N PRO A 29 0.20 -13.39 -1.54
CA PRO A 29 -0.55 -12.65 -0.52
C PRO A 29 0.07 -11.26 -0.30
N VAL A 30 -0.78 -10.25 -0.15
CA VAL A 30 -0.36 -8.87 0.12
C VAL A 30 -1.03 -8.35 1.39
N MET A 31 -0.36 -7.44 2.09
CA MET A 31 -0.86 -6.85 3.33
C MET A 31 -1.95 -5.79 3.05
N PRO A 32 -3.13 -5.84 3.68
CA PRO A 32 -4.16 -4.79 3.57
C PRO A 32 -3.75 -3.44 4.16
N VAL A 33 -3.43 -2.46 3.31
CA VAL A 33 -2.88 -1.17 3.76
C VAL A 33 -3.97 -0.24 4.30
N THR A 34 -3.81 0.19 5.55
CA THR A 34 -4.62 1.25 6.17
C THR A 34 -4.02 2.63 5.90
N GLU A 35 -4.82 3.68 6.05
CA GLU A 35 -4.33 5.07 5.92
C GLU A 35 -3.19 5.36 6.91
N SER A 36 -3.32 4.94 8.16
CA SER A 36 -2.28 5.15 9.17
C SER A 36 -0.97 4.45 8.82
N TYR A 37 -1.03 3.26 8.20
CA TYR A 37 0.18 2.55 7.76
C TYR A 37 0.79 3.22 6.53
N LEU A 38 -0.02 3.70 5.59
CA LEU A 38 0.44 4.49 4.45
C LEU A 38 1.13 5.80 4.89
N ASP A 39 0.60 6.46 5.91
CA ASP A 39 1.16 7.71 6.44
C ASP A 39 2.58 7.52 6.98
N GLU A 40 2.91 6.34 7.53
CA GLU A 40 4.28 6.01 7.95
C GLU A 40 5.27 6.04 6.78
N PHE A 41 4.86 5.54 5.60
CA PHE A 41 5.68 5.59 4.39
C PHE A 41 5.78 7.00 3.82
N LEU A 42 4.66 7.73 3.75
CA LEU A 42 4.67 9.09 3.23
C LEU A 42 5.48 10.05 4.11
N ALA A 43 5.61 9.76 5.40
CA ALA A 43 6.46 10.52 6.31
C ALA A 43 7.97 10.36 6.07
N THR A 44 8.42 9.34 5.29
CA THR A 44 9.86 9.12 5.03
C THR A 44 10.40 9.89 3.83
N THR A 45 9.52 10.52 3.05
CA THR A 45 9.88 11.25 1.83
C THR A 45 9.44 12.71 1.92
N ALA A 46 10.20 13.61 1.28
CA ALA A 46 9.84 15.02 1.16
C ALA A 46 9.01 15.31 -0.11
N ARG A 47 8.80 14.29 -0.96
CA ARG A 47 8.07 14.42 -2.22
C ARG A 47 6.56 14.58 -1.98
N SER A 48 5.89 15.23 -2.92
CA SER A 48 4.43 15.33 -2.86
C SER A 48 3.80 13.94 -3.10
N PRO A 49 2.80 13.51 -2.32
CA PRO A 49 2.07 12.26 -2.57
C PRO A 49 1.46 12.18 -3.98
N ASP A 50 1.14 13.32 -4.58
CA ASP A 50 0.54 13.43 -5.91
C ASP A 50 1.58 13.59 -7.04
N GLU A 51 2.88 13.64 -6.71
CA GLU A 51 3.95 13.65 -7.71
C GLU A 51 3.91 12.35 -8.52
N VAL A 52 3.79 12.46 -9.85
CA VAL A 52 3.82 11.33 -10.78
C VAL A 52 5.26 10.88 -10.99
N LEU A 53 5.58 9.67 -10.56
CA LEU A 53 6.90 9.04 -10.73
C LEU A 53 7.04 8.35 -12.09
N LEU A 54 5.96 7.73 -12.57
CA LEU A 54 5.93 7.00 -13.83
C LEU A 54 4.54 7.04 -14.44
N ALA A 55 4.43 7.42 -15.72
CA ALA A 55 3.20 7.30 -16.50
C ALA A 55 3.22 6.01 -17.34
N MET A 56 2.06 5.35 -17.46
CA MET A 56 1.86 4.14 -18.25
C MET A 56 0.74 4.37 -19.28
N PRO A 57 1.04 5.04 -20.41
CA PRO A 57 0.00 5.48 -21.36
C PRO A 57 -0.84 4.34 -21.93
N HIS A 58 -0.26 3.15 -22.10
CA HIS A 58 -0.94 1.97 -22.63
C HIS A 58 -1.98 1.38 -21.65
N LEU A 59 -1.92 1.75 -20.37
CA LEU A 59 -2.89 1.37 -19.35
C LEU A 59 -3.81 2.53 -18.94
N ASP A 60 -3.55 3.74 -19.44
CA ASP A 60 -4.17 5.00 -18.96
C ASP A 60 -4.04 5.15 -17.43
N ARG A 61 -2.82 4.94 -16.92
CA ARG A 61 -2.51 4.97 -15.48
C ARG A 61 -1.23 5.74 -15.19
N GLU A 62 -1.16 6.27 -13.98
CA GLU A 62 0.01 6.92 -13.40
C GLU A 62 0.38 6.26 -12.08
N CYS A 63 1.68 6.08 -11.85
CA CYS A 63 2.24 5.73 -10.56
C CYS A 63 2.68 7.03 -9.88
N THR A 64 1.95 7.44 -8.86
CA THR A 64 2.33 8.56 -7.99
C THR A 64 3.18 8.07 -6.81
N VAL A 65 3.77 9.00 -6.06
CA VAL A 65 4.43 8.69 -4.78
C VAL A 65 3.48 7.93 -3.84
N ARG A 66 2.21 8.36 -3.75
CA ARG A 66 1.17 7.66 -2.97
C ARG A 66 0.99 6.21 -3.44
N THR A 67 0.83 5.99 -4.74
CA THR A 67 0.62 4.63 -5.28
C THR A 67 1.86 3.76 -5.08
N ALA A 68 3.06 4.32 -5.22
CA ALA A 68 4.30 3.61 -4.92
C ALA A 68 4.41 3.22 -3.43
N ALA A 69 4.05 4.13 -2.52
CA ALA A 69 4.02 3.87 -1.08
C ALA A 69 3.02 2.77 -0.71
N ILE A 70 1.82 2.79 -1.29
CA ILE A 70 0.81 1.72 -1.10
C ILE A 70 1.38 0.37 -1.54
N ASN A 71 2.02 0.30 -2.72
CA ASN A 71 2.62 -0.95 -3.19
C ASN A 71 3.76 -1.44 -2.27
N ALA A 72 4.61 -0.53 -1.78
CA ALA A 72 5.67 -0.88 -0.83
C ALA A 72 5.09 -1.42 0.50
N ALA A 73 4.06 -0.75 1.03
CA ALA A 73 3.37 -1.17 2.25
C ALA A 73 2.66 -2.52 2.08
N MET A 74 1.96 -2.73 0.96
CA MET A 74 1.33 -4.02 0.62
C MET A 74 2.33 -5.17 0.56
N ALA A 75 3.55 -4.91 0.07
CA ALA A 75 4.64 -5.87 0.00
C ALA A 75 5.31 -6.17 1.36
N GLY A 76 4.93 -5.47 2.44
CA GLY A 76 5.55 -5.60 3.76
C GLY A 76 6.93 -4.93 3.86
N CYS A 77 7.19 -3.91 3.03
CA CYS A 77 8.40 -3.12 3.12
C CYS A 77 8.47 -2.39 4.48
N ARG A 78 9.70 -2.05 4.91
CA ARG A 78 9.88 -1.15 6.05
C ARG A 78 9.75 0.30 5.57
N PRO A 79 9.00 1.18 6.26
CA PRO A 79 8.84 2.57 5.83
C PRO A 79 10.16 3.28 5.52
N GLU A 80 11.19 3.08 6.35
CA GLU A 80 12.52 3.69 6.19
C GLU A 80 13.29 3.29 4.92
N TYR A 81 12.83 2.27 4.20
CA TYR A 81 13.40 1.90 2.89
C TYR A 81 12.71 2.62 1.73
N PHE A 82 11.59 3.31 2.00
CA PHE A 82 10.88 4.11 1.01
C PHE A 82 11.55 5.49 0.83
N PRO A 83 12.01 5.83 -0.40
CA PRO A 83 12.86 7.00 -0.67
C PRO A 83 12.12 8.35 -0.83
#